data_AF-A0A8J7PJX6-F1
#
_entry.id   AF-A0A8J7PJX6-F1
#
_cell.length_a   1.000
_cell.length_b   1.000
_cell.length_c   1.000
_cell.angle_alpha   90.00
_cell.angle_beta   90.00
_cell.angle_gamma   90.00
#
_symmetry.space_group_name_H-M   'P 1'
#
loop_
_entity.id
_entity.type
_entity.pdbx_description
1 polymer ?
#
loop_
_entity_poly.entity_id
_entity_poly.type
_entity_poly.pdbx_seq_one_letter_code
_entity_poly.pdbx_strand_id
1 'polypeptide(L)'
;MSQSETNQSSDNQTGACTAGSAASASASLSAVSAQSVEAPKCSICSSRAVLADALAELGKAVAEAHHLARHWRTAHEKREASNFDAEERTAETLAQFDADTAEEARWFALYEAALVRLTEANQAAAAAREDYHANLKAYTDTRVAS
;
A
#
# COMPACT_ATOMS: atom_id res chain seq x y z
N MET A 1 -10.97 31.69 -42.80
CA MET A 1 -12.33 31.35 -42.35
C MET A 1 -12.20 30.45 -41.13
N SER A 2 -12.26 31.07 -39.96
CA SER A 2 -12.19 30.41 -38.65
C SER A 2 -13.59 30.02 -38.20
N GLN A 3 -13.75 28.83 -37.63
CA GLN A 3 -14.83 28.56 -36.66
C GLN A 3 -14.27 27.70 -35.53
N SER A 4 -14.18 28.32 -34.36
CA SER A 4 -13.96 27.71 -33.06
C SER A 4 -15.31 27.76 -32.36
N GLU A 5 -15.92 26.62 -32.06
CA GLU A 5 -17.18 26.57 -31.31
C GLU A 5 -16.86 26.36 -29.82
N THR A 6 -16.98 27.45 -29.06
CA THR A 6 -17.06 27.44 -27.60
C THR A 6 -18.51 27.70 -27.25
N ASN A 7 -19.18 26.79 -26.55
CA ASN A 7 -20.54 27.00 -26.06
C ASN A 7 -20.54 26.93 -24.53
N GLN A 8 -20.59 28.10 -23.90
CA GLN A 8 -20.91 28.29 -22.49
C GLN A 8 -22.30 28.93 -22.40
N SER A 9 -23.21 28.34 -21.62
CA SER A 9 -24.33 29.03 -20.98
C SER A 9 -24.79 28.15 -19.82
N SER A 10 -24.53 28.59 -18.58
CA SER A 10 -25.44 29.34 -17.69
C SER A 10 -26.35 28.40 -16.91
N ASP A 11 -26.13 28.28 -15.60
CA ASP A 11 -27.22 28.42 -14.62
C ASP A 11 -26.66 28.71 -13.22
N ASN A 12 -27.12 29.85 -12.71
CA ASN A 12 -26.81 30.46 -11.43
C ASN A 12 -28.13 30.45 -10.64
N GLN A 13 -28.23 29.65 -9.57
CA GLN A 13 -29.27 29.85 -8.56
C GLN A 13 -28.71 29.66 -7.15
N THR A 14 -28.65 30.81 -6.49
CA THR A 14 -28.50 31.10 -5.08
C THR A 14 -29.58 30.47 -4.20
N GLY A 15 -29.19 29.93 -3.04
CA GLY A 15 -30.09 29.55 -1.96
C GLY A 15 -29.34 29.45 -0.63
N ALA A 16 -29.06 30.62 -0.02
CA ALA A 16 -28.54 30.73 1.33
C ALA A 16 -29.70 30.79 2.35
N CYS A 17 -29.61 30.06 3.45
CA CYS A 17 -30.35 30.34 4.66
C CYS A 17 -29.48 30.11 5.90
N THR A 18 -29.23 31.22 6.59
CA THR A 18 -28.48 31.36 7.85
C THR A 18 -29.43 31.32 9.05
N ALA A 19 -28.93 30.67 10.12
CA ALA A 19 -29.09 30.89 11.56
C ALA A 19 -30.44 31.37 12.16
N GLY A 20 -30.92 30.58 13.14
CA GLY A 20 -31.81 31.03 14.21
C GLY A 20 -31.56 30.24 15.51
N SER A 21 -30.91 30.87 16.49
CA SER A 21 -30.81 30.40 17.88
C SER A 21 -31.99 30.88 18.71
N ALA A 22 -32.55 30.01 19.56
CA ALA A 22 -32.93 30.33 20.94
C ALA A 22 -33.36 29.06 21.72
N ALA A 23 -32.65 28.82 22.84
CA ALA A 23 -33.03 28.30 24.17
C ALA A 23 -34.46 27.74 24.40
N SER A 24 -34.76 26.85 25.33
CA SER A 24 -34.07 26.00 26.32
C SER A 24 -35.19 25.18 26.94
N ALA A 25 -35.05 23.87 27.09
CA ALA A 25 -35.86 23.10 28.03
C ALA A 25 -35.00 21.98 28.62
N SER A 26 -34.61 22.17 29.87
CA SER A 26 -34.00 21.13 30.70
C SER A 26 -34.97 19.96 30.85
N ALA A 27 -34.52 18.76 30.48
CA ALA A 27 -35.09 17.52 30.96
C ALA A 27 -33.93 16.57 31.27
N SER A 28 -33.57 16.55 32.55
CA SER A 28 -32.70 15.55 33.15
C SER A 28 -33.36 14.18 33.05
N LEU A 29 -32.82 13.29 32.22
CA LEU A 29 -33.13 11.86 32.27
C LEU A 29 -31.82 11.07 32.21
N SER A 30 -31.41 10.69 33.42
CA SER A 30 -30.69 9.47 33.78
C SER A 30 -29.62 8.98 32.80
N ALA A 31 -28.37 9.27 33.17
CA ALA A 31 -27.22 8.49 32.75
C ALA A 31 -27.43 7.03 33.16
N VAL A 32 -27.97 6.22 32.26
CA VAL A 32 -27.72 4.78 32.27
C VAL A 32 -26.25 4.66 31.92
N SER A 33 -25.44 4.37 32.92
CA SER A 33 -24.11 3.81 32.71
C SER A 33 -24.31 2.60 31.81
N ALA A 34 -24.02 2.76 30.52
CA ALA A 34 -23.79 1.64 29.64
C ALA A 34 -22.58 0.92 30.23
N GLN A 35 -22.85 -0.07 31.06
CA GLN A 35 -21.88 -1.12 31.33
C GLN A 35 -21.51 -1.65 29.96
N SER A 36 -20.35 -1.22 29.48
CA SER A 36 -19.66 -1.88 28.39
C SER A 36 -19.43 -3.29 28.90
N VAL A 37 -20.36 -4.17 28.56
CA VAL A 37 -20.11 -5.60 28.60
C VAL A 37 -19.00 -5.77 27.59
N GLU A 38 -17.76 -5.79 28.08
CA GLU A 38 -16.61 -6.05 27.26
C GLU A 38 -16.88 -7.42 26.63
N ALA A 39 -17.23 -7.38 25.34
CA ALA A 39 -17.52 -8.58 24.57
C ALA A 39 -16.34 -9.52 24.77
N PRO A 40 -16.55 -10.83 25.01
CA PRO A 40 -15.46 -11.75 25.22
C PRO A 40 -14.48 -11.56 24.07
N LYS A 41 -13.30 -11.02 24.37
CA LYS A 41 -12.23 -10.75 23.41
C LYS A 41 -11.90 -12.10 22.79
N CYS A 42 -12.47 -12.35 21.62
CA CYS A 42 -12.22 -13.53 20.82
C CYS A 42 -10.71 -13.65 20.66
N SER A 43 -10.09 -14.61 21.34
CA SER A 43 -8.62 -14.77 21.38
C SER A 43 -8.02 -15.02 20.00
N ILE A 44 -8.83 -15.50 19.05
CA ILE A 44 -8.44 -15.71 17.65
C ILE A 44 -8.54 -14.43 16.82
N CYS A 45 -9.36 -13.46 17.24
CA CYS A 45 -9.73 -12.34 16.38
C CYS A 45 -8.58 -11.34 16.23
N SER A 46 -7.76 -11.16 17.27
CA SER A 46 -6.53 -10.35 17.20
C SER A 46 -5.46 -11.01 16.33
N SER A 47 -5.18 -12.30 16.51
CA SER A 47 -4.18 -13.02 15.70
C SER A 47 -4.60 -13.15 14.23
N ARG A 48 -5.90 -13.26 13.95
CA ARG A 48 -6.43 -13.20 12.57
C ARG A 48 -6.17 -11.84 11.91
N ALA A 49 -6.38 -10.74 12.64
CA ALA A 49 -6.12 -9.40 12.11
C ALA A 49 -4.63 -9.22 11.81
N VAL A 50 -3.75 -9.59 12.74
CA VAL A 50 -2.29 -9.55 12.54
C VAL A 50 -1.85 -10.38 11.34
N LEU A 51 -2.40 -11.59 11.16
CA LEU A 51 -2.13 -12.42 9.98
C LEU A 51 -2.60 -11.74 8.69
N ALA A 52 -3.79 -11.15 8.68
CA ALA A 52 -4.32 -10.45 7.51
C ALA A 52 -3.43 -9.27 7.11
N ASP A 53 -3.00 -8.47 8.08
CA ASP A 53 -2.11 -7.33 7.86
C ASP A 53 -0.73 -7.79 7.36
N ALA A 54 -0.15 -8.82 7.97
CA ALA A 54 1.14 -9.36 7.55
C ALA A 54 1.10 -9.92 6.12
N LEU A 55 0.01 -10.59 5.73
CA LEU A 55 -0.18 -11.07 4.36
C LEU A 55 -0.40 -9.92 3.36
N ALA A 56 -1.06 -8.84 3.77
CA ALA A 56 -1.22 -7.65 2.95
C ALA A 56 0.13 -6.96 2.69
N GLU A 57 0.97 -6.81 3.72
CA GLU A 57 2.32 -6.27 3.58
C GLU A 57 3.22 -7.17 2.71
N LEU A 58 3.13 -8.50 2.87
CA LEU A 58 3.80 -9.44 1.97
C LEU A 58 3.35 -9.24 0.52
N GLY A 59 2.05 -9.07 0.27
CA GLY A 59 1.51 -8.80 -1.06
C GLY A 59 2.06 -7.50 -1.66
N LYS A 60 2.18 -6.43 -0.87
CA LYS A 60 2.78 -5.16 -1.29
C LYS A 60 4.26 -5.33 -1.64
N ALA A 61 5.03 -6.03 -0.79
CA ALA A 61 6.45 -6.26 -1.02
C ALA A 61 6.71 -7.11 -2.28
N VAL A 62 5.87 -8.13 -2.53
CA VAL A 62 5.92 -8.91 -3.78
C VAL A 62 5.65 -8.02 -5.01
N ALA A 63 4.62 -7.18 -4.94
CA ALA A 63 4.28 -6.28 -6.03
C ALA A 63 5.41 -5.28 -6.31
N GLU A 64 6.03 -4.73 -5.26
CA GLU A 64 7.17 -3.82 -5.36
C GLU A 64 8.39 -4.50 -5.99
N ALA A 65 8.79 -5.66 -5.48
CA ALA A 65 9.93 -6.42 -6.01
C ALA A 65 9.72 -6.77 -7.50
N HIS A 66 8.51 -7.18 -7.88
CA HIS A 66 8.17 -7.47 -9.27
C HIS A 66 8.16 -6.21 -10.15
N HIS A 67 7.71 -5.08 -9.62
CA HIS A 67 7.77 -3.81 -10.33
C HIS A 67 9.21 -3.38 -10.62
N LEU A 68 10.08 -3.43 -9.61
CA LEU A 68 11.48 -3.01 -9.72
C LEU A 68 12.29 -3.98 -10.59
N ALA A 69 12.02 -5.28 -10.52
CA ALA A 69 12.62 -6.26 -11.42
C ALA A 69 12.34 -5.96 -12.91
N ARG A 70 11.14 -5.43 -13.23
CA ARG A 70 10.81 -5.01 -14.60
C ARG A 70 11.58 -3.78 -15.02
N HIS A 71 11.68 -2.77 -14.16
CA HIS A 71 12.47 -1.56 -14.46
C HIS A 71 13.96 -1.88 -14.64
N TRP A 72 14.52 -2.72 -13.78
CA TRP A 72 15.91 -3.18 -13.92
C TRP A 72 16.13 -3.91 -15.25
N ARG A 73 15.22 -4.81 -15.65
CA ARG A 73 15.29 -5.48 -16.96
C ARG A 73 15.26 -4.49 -18.12
N THR A 74 14.35 -3.52 -18.10
CA THR A 74 14.26 -2.51 -19.17
C THR A 74 15.51 -1.62 -19.21
N ALA A 75 16.07 -1.26 -18.05
CA ALA A 75 17.32 -0.52 -17.98
C ALA A 75 18.50 -1.33 -18.53
N HIS A 76 18.54 -2.64 -18.23
CA HIS A 76 19.53 -3.56 -18.79
C HIS A 76 19.43 -3.65 -20.32
N GLU A 77 18.22 -3.81 -20.87
CA GLU A 77 18.00 -3.82 -22.33
C GLU A 77 18.46 -2.51 -22.98
N LYS A 78 18.23 -1.37 -22.31
CA LYS A 78 18.71 -0.06 -22.78
C LYS A 78 20.24 0.05 -22.74
N ARG A 79 20.87 -0.41 -21.65
CA ARG A 79 22.33 -0.45 -21.54
C ARG A 79 22.91 -1.31 -22.66
N GLU A 80 22.35 -2.49 -22.92
CA GLU A 80 22.80 -3.36 -24.00
C GLU A 80 22.71 -2.68 -25.37
N ALA A 81 21.60 -2.00 -25.67
CA ALA A 81 21.48 -1.22 -26.90
C ALA A 81 22.59 -0.14 -27.00
N SER A 82 22.80 0.63 -25.92
CA SER A 82 23.84 1.66 -25.89
C SER A 82 25.27 1.09 -25.98
N ASN A 83 25.49 -0.16 -25.54
CA ASN A 83 26.77 -0.85 -25.66
C ASN A 83 27.10 -1.14 -27.13
N PHE A 84 26.11 -1.59 -27.90
CA PHE A 84 26.26 -1.78 -29.34
C PHE A 84 26.53 -0.45 -30.06
N ASP A 85 25.80 0.60 -29.72
CA ASP A 85 26.03 1.94 -30.29
C ASP A 85 27.42 2.52 -29.91
N ALA A 86 27.95 2.13 -28.75
CA ALA A 86 29.28 2.53 -28.28
C ALA A 86 30.45 1.84 -29.02
N GLU A 87 30.20 0.88 -29.90
CA GLU A 87 31.24 0.26 -30.74
C GLU A 87 31.93 1.27 -31.67
N GLU A 88 31.23 2.36 -32.04
CA GLU A 88 31.81 3.47 -32.79
C GLU A 88 32.83 4.30 -31.98
N ARG A 89 32.84 4.11 -30.65
CA ARG A 89 33.74 4.73 -29.66
C ARG A 89 33.84 6.25 -29.77
N THR A 90 32.74 6.91 -30.10
CA THR A 90 32.68 8.37 -30.03
C THR A 90 32.55 8.80 -28.56
N ALA A 91 32.93 10.04 -28.26
CA ALA A 91 32.77 10.57 -26.91
C ALA A 91 31.29 10.57 -26.47
N GLU A 92 30.38 10.81 -27.41
CA GLU A 92 28.93 10.87 -27.18
C GLU A 92 28.35 9.48 -26.87
N THR A 93 28.70 8.45 -27.65
CA THR A 93 28.17 7.09 -27.43
C THR A 93 28.74 6.44 -26.17
N LEU A 94 30.01 6.70 -25.84
CA LEU A 94 30.60 6.26 -24.58
C LEU A 94 29.94 6.94 -23.37
N ALA A 95 29.70 8.25 -23.43
CA ALA A 95 29.02 8.97 -22.35
C ALA A 95 27.57 8.47 -22.14
N GLN A 96 26.88 8.11 -23.22
CA GLN A 96 25.54 7.54 -23.14
C GLN A 96 25.55 6.15 -22.52
N PHE A 97 26.49 5.29 -22.92
CA PHE A 97 26.67 3.97 -22.32
C PHE A 97 26.97 4.04 -20.82
N ASP A 98 27.85 4.96 -20.40
CA ASP A 98 28.15 5.18 -18.98
C ASP A 98 26.89 5.63 -18.20
N ALA A 99 26.08 6.51 -18.79
CA ALA A 99 24.82 6.97 -18.20
C ALA A 99 23.80 5.84 -18.06
N ASP A 100 23.64 5.00 -19.08
CA ASP A 100 22.70 3.88 -19.06
C ASP A 100 23.17 2.75 -18.12
N THR A 101 24.49 2.56 -17.99
CA THR A 101 25.09 1.66 -17.00
C THR A 101 24.79 2.13 -15.58
N ALA A 102 24.94 3.44 -15.31
CA ALA A 102 24.61 4.03 -14.02
C ALA A 102 23.11 3.91 -13.69
N GLU A 103 22.24 4.11 -14.69
CA GLU A 103 20.79 3.95 -14.56
C GLU A 103 20.41 2.49 -14.25
N GLU A 104 20.99 1.51 -14.93
CA GLU A 104 20.77 0.08 -14.60
C GLU A 104 21.22 -0.23 -13.17
N ALA A 105 22.41 0.22 -12.76
CA ALA A 105 22.93 0.00 -11.42
C ALA A 105 22.01 0.62 -10.34
N ARG A 106 21.44 1.80 -10.61
CA ARG A 106 20.45 2.46 -9.75
C ARG A 106 19.19 1.60 -9.59
N TRP A 107 18.65 1.07 -10.69
CA TRP A 107 17.48 0.19 -10.64
C TRP A 107 17.76 -1.12 -9.92
N PHE A 108 18.94 -1.69 -10.13
CA PHE A 108 19.36 -2.91 -9.44
C PHE A 108 19.45 -2.70 -7.93
N ALA A 109 20.08 -1.61 -7.46
CA ALA A 109 20.16 -1.30 -6.04
C ALA A 109 18.77 -1.14 -5.38
N LEU A 110 17.82 -0.50 -6.08
CA LEU A 110 16.43 -0.41 -5.62
C LEU A 110 15.75 -1.78 -5.54
N TYR A 111 15.97 -2.63 -6.56
CA TYR A 111 15.45 -3.98 -6.59
C TYR A 111 16.02 -4.85 -5.44
N GLU A 112 17.32 -4.79 -5.18
CA GLU A 112 17.95 -5.48 -4.06
C GLU A 112 17.36 -5.05 -2.71
N ALA A 113 17.17 -3.74 -2.51
CA ALA A 113 16.52 -3.24 -1.30
C ALA A 113 15.08 -3.75 -1.14
N ALA A 114 14.34 -3.91 -2.24
CA ALA A 114 13.00 -4.49 -2.22
C ALA A 114 12.99 -6.00 -1.95
N LEU A 115 14.01 -6.74 -2.38
CA LEU A 115 14.16 -8.16 -2.03
C LEU A 115 14.41 -8.38 -0.54
N VAL A 116 15.15 -7.48 0.10
CA VAL A 116 15.32 -7.48 1.56
C VAL A 116 13.96 -7.28 2.25
N ARG A 117 13.21 -6.24 1.87
CA ARG A 117 11.85 -6.00 2.40
C ARG A 117 10.90 -7.18 2.16
N LEU A 118 10.97 -7.81 0.99
CA LEU A 118 10.18 -9.00 0.69
C LEU A 118 10.51 -10.16 1.62
N THR A 119 11.79 -10.36 1.93
CA THR A 119 12.23 -11.41 2.85
C THR A 119 11.72 -11.14 4.27
N GLU A 120 11.82 -9.90 4.75
CA GLU A 120 11.30 -9.47 6.05
C GLU A 120 9.77 -9.65 6.12
N ALA A 121 9.03 -9.20 5.11
CA ALA A 121 7.57 -9.36 5.05
C ALA A 121 7.14 -10.84 5.01
N ASN A 122 7.90 -11.68 4.30
CA ASN A 122 7.64 -13.11 4.24
C ASN A 122 7.86 -13.79 5.61
N GLN A 123 8.93 -13.42 6.32
CA GLN A 123 9.18 -13.90 7.68
C GLN A 123 8.07 -13.45 8.64
N ALA A 124 7.64 -12.19 8.57
CA ALA A 124 6.54 -11.67 9.39
C ALA A 124 5.23 -12.41 9.12
N ALA A 125 4.89 -12.66 7.85
CA ALA A 125 3.70 -13.41 7.48
C ALA A 125 3.76 -14.89 7.93
N ALA A 126 4.95 -15.50 7.92
CA ALA A 126 5.15 -16.86 8.42
C ALA A 126 4.95 -16.93 9.94
N ALA A 127 5.54 -15.99 10.69
CA ALA A 127 5.37 -15.90 12.15
C ALA A 127 3.90 -15.65 12.53
N ALA A 128 3.24 -14.68 11.90
CA ALA A 128 1.83 -14.38 12.16
C ALA A 128 0.91 -15.58 11.86
N ARG A 129 1.28 -16.42 10.89
CA ARG A 129 0.54 -17.65 10.56
C ARG A 129 0.70 -18.71 11.65
N GLU A 130 1.92 -18.89 12.15
CA GLU A 130 2.20 -19.79 13.26
C GLU A 130 1.43 -19.38 14.51
N ASP A 131 1.48 -18.10 14.86
CA ASP A 131 0.74 -17.53 15.99
C ASP A 131 -0.78 -17.70 15.83
N TYR A 132 -1.31 -17.45 14.63
CA TYR A 132 -2.73 -17.67 14.35
C TYR A 132 -3.11 -19.15 14.54
N HIS A 133 -2.32 -20.09 14.04
CA HIS A 133 -2.59 -21.52 14.21
C HIS A 133 -2.49 -21.97 15.68
N ALA A 134 -1.51 -21.46 16.44
CA ALA A 134 -1.40 -21.73 17.86
C ALA A 134 -2.63 -21.23 18.64
N ASN A 135 -3.06 -20.00 18.37
CA ASN A 135 -4.25 -19.41 19.00
C ASN A 135 -5.55 -20.12 18.59
N LEU A 136 -5.66 -20.51 17.31
CA LEU A 136 -6.79 -21.28 16.82
C LEU A 136 -6.88 -22.63 17.54
N LYS A 137 -5.76 -23.34 17.68
CA LYS A 137 -5.70 -24.61 18.41
C LYS A 137 -6.10 -24.44 19.87
N ALA A 138 -5.52 -23.48 20.58
CA ALA A 138 -5.88 -23.21 21.98
C ALA A 138 -7.37 -22.90 22.13
N TYR A 139 -7.93 -22.09 21.22
CA TYR A 139 -9.35 -21.77 21.21
C TYR A 139 -10.23 -23.01 20.95
N THR A 140 -9.86 -23.87 20.01
CA THR A 140 -10.61 -25.12 19.76
C THR A 140 -10.52 -26.09 20.93
N ASP A 141 -9.35 -26.23 21.55
CA ASP A 141 -9.15 -27.14 22.68
C ASP A 141 -10.01 -26.72 23.88
N THR A 142 -10.13 -25.41 24.16
CA THR A 142 -11.02 -24.89 25.22
C THR A 142 -12.51 -25.15 24.97
N ARG A 143 -12.93 -25.32 23.71
CA ARG A 143 -14.32 -25.61 23.35
C ARG A 143 -14.67 -27.10 23.39
N VAL A 144 -13.68 -27.99 23.30
CA VAL A 144 -13.88 -29.45 23.39
C VAL A 144 -13.98 -29.91 24.85
N ALA A 145 -13.36 -29.17 25.78
CA ALA A 145 -13.35 -29.47 27.20
C ALA A 145 -14.56 -28.92 27.98
N SER A 146 -15.42 -28.12 27.35
CA SER A 146 -16.63 -27.48 27.89
C SER A 146 -17.90 -28.13 27.36
#